data_AF-A0A367V100-F1
#
_entry.id   AF-A0A367V100-F1
#
_cell.length_a   1.000
_cell.length_b   1.000
_cell.length_c   1.000
_cell.angle_alpha   90.00
_cell.angle_beta   90.00
_cell.angle_gamma   90.00
#
_symmetry.space_group_name_H-M   'P 1'
#
loop_
_entity.id
_entity.type
_entity.pdbx_description
1 polymer ?
#
loop_
_entity_poly.entity_id
_entity_poly.type
_entity_poly.pdbx_seq_one_letter_code
_entity_poly.pdbx_strand_id
1 'polypeptide(L)'
;ADLDDMMITSQLLKMGPAQSQTLFPYWQSLIGEAVLGEAIPLFQDGQYLGALIQYLTLPGLSRDLPMQQKDDGRTAFITVADHIIAHPGLSNWQKVNMRTEKSGFIPKSIEEATSVLPRMDQIGDPILSQRARWEPVELGDSLSYALDQRIDASQVVINGEYQIIVTRNDSDGSTNPITFGIHFAPSVFEAEGQRINR
;
A
#
# COMPACT_ATOMS: atom_id res chain seq x y z
N ALA A 1 20.33 12.94 -17.36
CA ALA A 1 19.23 13.00 -16.39
C ALA A 1 17.95 12.97 -17.19
N ASP A 2 16.96 12.20 -16.76
CA ASP A 2 15.65 12.23 -17.41
C ASP A 2 15.08 13.66 -17.31
N LEU A 3 14.20 14.05 -18.23
CA LEU A 3 13.50 15.35 -18.15
C LEU A 3 12.72 15.50 -16.81
N ASP A 4 12.51 14.38 -16.14
CA ASP A 4 11.71 14.17 -14.94
C ASP A 4 12.50 14.47 -13.65
N ASP A 5 13.76 14.03 -13.59
CA ASP A 5 14.70 14.43 -12.53
C ASP A 5 14.89 15.95 -12.53
N MET A 6 14.83 16.58 -13.71
CA MET A 6 14.92 18.03 -13.88
C MET A 6 13.70 18.80 -13.34
N MET A 7 12.49 18.23 -13.42
CA MET A 7 11.29 18.83 -12.83
C MET A 7 11.30 18.73 -11.30
N ILE A 8 11.62 17.55 -10.76
CA ILE A 8 11.73 17.32 -9.32
C ILE A 8 12.80 18.24 -8.72
N THR A 9 13.99 18.29 -9.30
CA THR A 9 15.09 19.17 -8.85
C THR A 9 14.73 20.65 -8.85
N SER A 10 13.92 21.12 -9.81
CA SER A 10 13.47 22.52 -9.86
C SER A 10 12.52 22.92 -8.72
N GLN A 11 11.70 21.99 -8.23
CA GLN A 11 10.83 22.20 -7.07
C GLN A 11 11.62 22.12 -5.77
N LEU A 12 12.53 21.15 -5.67
CA LEU A 12 13.40 20.95 -4.51
C LEU A 12 14.35 22.13 -4.26
N LEU A 13 14.80 22.81 -5.32
CA LEU A 13 15.61 24.04 -5.21
C LEU A 13 14.94 25.08 -4.30
N LYS A 14 13.60 25.15 -4.29
CA LYS A 14 12.83 26.11 -3.49
C LYS A 14 12.68 25.71 -2.02
N MET A 15 12.89 24.44 -1.68
CA MET A 15 12.73 23.92 -0.30
C MET A 15 13.94 24.25 0.60
N GLY A 16 15.10 24.55 -0.01
CA GLY A 16 16.33 24.84 0.73
C GLY A 16 16.98 23.58 1.32
N PRO A 17 18.12 23.73 2.03
CA PRO A 17 18.85 22.60 2.58
C PRO A 17 18.10 21.89 3.72
N ALA A 18 18.34 20.59 3.87
CA ALA A 18 17.83 19.71 4.95
C ALA A 18 16.32 19.37 4.94
N GLN A 19 15.58 19.68 3.87
CA GLN A 19 14.20 19.22 3.69
C GLN A 19 14.15 18.11 2.65
N SER A 20 13.50 16.98 2.96
CA SER A 20 13.16 15.96 1.97
C SER A 20 11.71 16.11 1.51
N GLN A 21 11.42 15.59 0.33
CA GLN A 21 10.07 15.53 -0.22
C GLN A 21 9.72 14.08 -0.53
N THR A 22 8.67 13.56 0.10
CA THR A 22 8.05 12.31 -0.31
C THR A 22 7.42 12.50 -1.69
N LEU A 23 7.78 11.63 -2.62
CA LEU A 23 7.16 11.53 -3.93
C LEU A 23 6.03 10.49 -3.84
N PHE A 24 4.81 10.91 -4.18
CA PHE A 24 3.67 10.01 -4.24
C PHE A 24 3.92 8.86 -5.23
N PRO A 25 3.25 7.70 -5.07
CA PRO A 25 3.43 6.56 -5.95
C PRO A 25 3.35 6.93 -7.43
N TYR A 26 4.34 6.50 -8.21
CA TYR A 26 4.39 6.81 -9.64
C TYR A 26 5.11 5.72 -10.43
N TRP A 27 4.92 5.71 -11.75
CA TRP A 27 5.61 4.78 -12.63
C TRP A 27 7.02 5.26 -12.92
N GLN A 28 8.02 4.49 -12.53
CA GLN A 28 9.41 4.78 -12.87
C GLN A 28 9.78 3.98 -14.13
N SER A 29 9.99 4.69 -15.25
CA SER A 29 10.19 4.11 -16.59
C SER A 29 11.48 3.29 -16.77
N LEU A 30 12.59 3.68 -16.12
CA LEU A 30 13.87 2.97 -16.14
C LEU A 30 13.82 1.67 -15.35
N ILE A 31 13.08 1.64 -14.24
CA ILE A 31 12.91 0.46 -13.38
C ILE A 31 11.77 -0.43 -13.93
N GLY A 32 10.80 0.17 -14.61
CA GLY A 32 9.61 -0.54 -15.12
C GLY A 32 8.71 -1.05 -13.99
N GLU A 33 8.64 -0.32 -12.88
CA GLU A 33 7.82 -0.64 -11.72
C GLU A 33 7.23 0.66 -11.12
N ALA A 34 6.09 0.54 -10.43
CA ALA A 34 5.62 1.66 -9.61
C ALA A 34 6.47 1.76 -8.33
N VAL A 35 6.83 2.99 -7.96
CA VAL A 35 7.72 3.29 -6.83
C VAL A 35 7.11 4.33 -5.91
N LEU A 36 7.45 4.25 -4.63
CA LEU A 36 7.41 5.39 -3.71
C LEU A 36 8.81 6.01 -3.69
N GLY A 37 8.90 7.33 -3.76
CA GLY A 37 10.19 8.03 -3.75
C GLY A 37 10.38 8.95 -2.57
N GLU A 38 11.63 9.21 -2.23
CA GLU A 38 12.03 10.36 -1.41
C GLU A 38 13.10 11.14 -2.16
N ALA A 39 12.92 12.45 -2.28
CA ALA A 39 13.84 13.33 -2.96
C ALA A 39 14.44 14.34 -1.99
N ILE A 40 15.77 14.44 -2.00
CA ILE A 40 16.56 15.25 -1.07
C ILE A 40 17.43 16.21 -1.89
N PRO A 41 17.24 17.53 -1.80
CA PRO A 41 18.10 18.49 -2.46
C PRO A 41 19.48 18.52 -1.80
N LEU A 42 20.52 18.53 -2.63
CA LEU A 42 21.91 18.59 -2.21
C LEU A 42 22.45 19.99 -2.42
N PHE A 43 23.09 20.52 -1.37
CA PHE A 43 23.75 21.83 -1.40
C PHE A 43 25.18 21.72 -0.90
N GLN A 44 26.07 22.52 -1.48
CA GLN A 44 27.43 22.73 -0.98
C GLN A 44 27.74 24.22 -0.99
N ASP A 45 28.20 24.75 0.15
CA ASP A 45 28.49 26.18 0.33
C ASP A 45 27.34 27.12 -0.12
N GLY A 46 26.11 26.69 0.13
CA GLY A 46 24.89 27.41 -0.27
C GLY A 46 24.52 27.30 -1.75
N GLN A 47 25.31 26.60 -2.58
CA GLN A 47 25.02 26.33 -3.98
C GLN A 47 24.29 25.00 -4.14
N TYR A 48 23.26 24.99 -4.98
CA TYR A 48 22.52 23.79 -5.32
C TYR A 48 23.33 22.89 -6.24
N LEU A 49 23.56 21.65 -5.83
CA LEU A 49 24.30 20.64 -6.59
C LEU A 49 23.40 19.70 -7.39
N GLY A 50 22.16 19.52 -6.96
CA GLY A 50 21.22 18.55 -7.54
C GLY A 50 20.32 17.92 -6.48
N ALA A 51 19.78 16.74 -6.76
CA ALA A 51 18.99 15.98 -5.81
C ALA A 51 19.46 14.53 -5.73
N LEU A 52 19.41 13.96 -4.52
CA LEU A 52 19.44 12.53 -4.30
C LEU A 52 17.99 12.03 -4.29
N ILE A 53 17.67 11.05 -5.13
CA ILE A 53 16.35 10.41 -5.13
C ILE A 53 16.52 8.95 -4.76
N GLN A 54 15.74 8.51 -3.77
CA GLN A 54 15.68 7.11 -3.33
C GLN A 54 14.33 6.53 -3.68
N TYR A 55 14.31 5.29 -4.16
CA TYR A 55 13.08 4.59 -4.54
C TYR A 55 12.87 3.34 -3.70
N LEU A 56 11.62 3.15 -3.26
CA LEU A 56 11.09 1.88 -2.80
C LEU A 56 10.16 1.35 -3.88
N THR A 57 10.48 0.19 -4.47
CA THR A 57 9.59 -0.43 -5.46
C THR A 57 8.39 -1.05 -4.75
N LEU A 58 7.18 -0.73 -5.21
CA LEU A 58 5.96 -1.29 -4.61
C LEU A 58 5.83 -2.80 -4.80
N PRO A 59 6.25 -3.39 -5.94
CA PRO A 59 6.40 -4.84 -6.06
C PRO A 59 7.45 -5.43 -5.12
N GLY A 60 8.55 -4.71 -4.84
CA GLY A 60 9.56 -5.11 -3.87
C GLY A 60 8.98 -5.14 -2.46
N LEU A 61 8.34 -4.04 -2.04
CA LEU A 61 7.62 -3.95 -0.77
C LEU A 61 6.59 -5.08 -0.60
N SER A 62 5.85 -5.40 -1.66
CA SER A 62 4.86 -6.48 -1.65
C SER A 62 5.46 -7.88 -1.47
N ARG A 63 6.72 -8.09 -1.88
CA ARG A 63 7.45 -9.34 -1.67
C ARG A 63 8.09 -9.42 -0.29
N ASP A 64 8.60 -8.30 0.20
CA ASP A 64 9.37 -8.23 1.45
C ASP A 64 8.49 -8.18 2.70
N LEU A 65 7.27 -7.66 2.55
CA LEU A 65 6.24 -7.83 3.57
C LEU A 65 5.88 -9.32 3.64
N PRO A 66 5.68 -9.89 4.85
CA PRO A 66 5.20 -11.26 5.02
C PRO A 66 3.72 -11.33 4.63
N MET A 67 3.42 -11.08 3.35
CA MET A 67 2.07 -10.93 2.83
C MET A 67 1.43 -12.25 2.47
N GLN A 68 2.21 -13.32 2.35
CA GLN A 68 1.79 -14.70 2.16
C GLN A 68 2.92 -15.62 2.65
N GLN A 69 2.72 -16.37 3.75
CA GLN A 69 3.23 -17.73 3.72
C GLN A 69 2.22 -18.50 2.88
N LYS A 70 2.64 -18.95 1.71
CA LYS A 70 1.84 -19.83 0.87
C LYS A 70 1.30 -20.94 1.77
N ASP A 71 -0.03 -21.06 1.86
CA ASP A 71 -0.78 -22.03 2.66
C ASP A 71 -1.08 -21.68 4.14
N ASP A 72 -0.71 -20.50 4.65
CA ASP A 72 -1.03 -20.13 6.05
C ASP A 72 -2.41 -19.48 6.22
N GLY A 73 -3.14 -19.24 5.13
CA GLY A 73 -4.47 -18.63 5.13
C GLY A 73 -4.48 -17.12 5.40
N ARG A 74 -3.34 -16.44 5.33
CA ARG A 74 -3.22 -15.01 5.63
C ARG A 74 -2.79 -14.23 4.40
N THR A 75 -3.44 -13.11 4.13
CA THR A 75 -3.05 -12.21 3.05
C THR A 75 -3.04 -10.78 3.54
N ALA A 76 -1.85 -10.18 3.60
CA ALA A 76 -1.70 -8.78 3.96
C ALA A 76 -1.91 -7.87 2.75
N PHE A 77 -2.36 -6.65 3.01
CA PHE A 77 -2.45 -5.58 2.02
C PHE A 77 -2.18 -4.22 2.67
N ILE A 78 -1.75 -3.25 1.86
CA ILE A 78 -1.66 -1.85 2.26
C ILE A 78 -2.33 -1.01 1.17
N THR A 79 -3.19 -0.07 1.57
CA THR A 79 -3.84 0.86 0.64
C THR A 79 -3.56 2.32 0.99
N VAL A 80 -3.70 3.18 -0.01
CA VAL A 80 -3.96 4.62 0.16
C VAL A 80 -5.33 4.88 -0.41
N ALA A 81 -6.27 5.34 0.43
CA ALA A 81 -7.69 5.28 0.09
C ALA A 81 -8.07 3.85 -0.38
N ASP A 82 -8.59 3.70 -1.60
CA ASP A 82 -8.98 2.41 -2.20
C ASP A 82 -7.93 1.82 -3.16
N HIS A 83 -6.73 2.39 -3.24
CA HIS A 83 -5.68 1.92 -4.14
C HIS A 83 -4.61 1.11 -3.41
N ILE A 84 -4.21 -0.02 -3.99
CA ILE A 84 -3.25 -0.97 -3.42
C ILE A 84 -1.81 -0.47 -3.64
N ILE A 85 -1.07 -0.28 -2.55
CA ILE A 85 0.39 -0.01 -2.59
C ILE A 85 1.23 -1.23 -2.21
N ALA A 86 0.64 -2.21 -1.51
CA ALA A 86 1.29 -3.49 -1.27
C ALA A 86 0.27 -4.63 -1.22
N HIS A 87 0.52 -5.69 -1.99
CA HIS A 87 -0.28 -6.93 -2.03
C HIS A 87 0.46 -8.01 -2.83
N PRO A 88 0.36 -9.32 -2.51
CA PRO A 88 1.01 -10.38 -3.28
C PRO A 88 0.69 -10.37 -4.79
N GLY A 89 -0.54 -9.98 -5.13
CA GLY A 89 -0.99 -9.85 -6.52
C GLY A 89 -0.44 -8.63 -7.28
N LEU A 90 0.18 -7.65 -6.60
CA LEU A 90 0.55 -6.36 -7.19
C LEU A 90 1.58 -6.51 -8.33
N SER A 91 2.60 -7.34 -8.13
CA SER A 91 3.62 -7.57 -9.16
C SER A 91 3.01 -8.15 -10.44
N ASN A 92 2.06 -9.08 -10.32
CA ASN A 92 1.39 -9.65 -11.47
C ASN A 92 0.46 -8.64 -12.16
N TRP A 93 -0.31 -7.88 -11.38
CA TRP A 93 -1.18 -6.83 -11.91
C TRP A 93 -0.41 -5.80 -12.73
N GLN A 94 0.72 -5.30 -12.21
CA GLN A 94 1.55 -4.32 -12.93
C GLN A 94 2.13 -4.90 -14.23
N LYS A 95 2.63 -6.15 -14.17
CA LYS A 95 3.13 -6.86 -15.36
C LYS A 95 2.07 -7.06 -16.43
N VAL A 96 0.77 -7.02 -16.13
CA VAL A 96 -0.30 -7.15 -17.12
C VAL A 96 -0.76 -5.78 -17.60
N ASN A 97 -0.98 -4.84 -16.68
CA ASN A 97 -1.66 -3.58 -16.98
C ASN A 97 -0.72 -2.43 -17.38
N MET A 98 0.55 -2.47 -16.98
CA MET A 98 1.52 -1.39 -17.22
C MET A 98 2.58 -1.75 -18.28
N ARG A 99 2.39 -2.83 -19.06
CA ARG A 99 3.38 -3.33 -20.05
C ARG A 99 3.82 -2.31 -21.09
N THR A 100 2.91 -1.42 -21.46
CA THR A 100 3.13 -0.41 -22.50
C THR A 100 3.43 0.97 -21.92
N GLU A 101 3.47 1.08 -20.58
CA GLU A 101 3.69 2.37 -19.94
C GLU A 101 5.16 2.75 -20.10
N LYS A 102 5.39 3.72 -20.98
CA LYS A 102 6.70 4.25 -21.34
C LYS A 102 6.87 5.70 -20.88
N SER A 103 5.84 6.31 -20.32
CA SER A 103 5.91 7.71 -19.92
C SER A 103 6.52 7.87 -18.53
N GLY A 104 7.40 8.86 -18.38
CA GLY A 104 7.91 9.35 -17.10
C GLY A 104 6.85 10.15 -16.35
N PHE A 105 5.72 9.51 -16.06
CA PHE A 105 4.60 10.14 -15.39
C PHE A 105 4.95 10.41 -13.93
N ILE A 106 5.14 11.69 -13.57
CA ILE A 106 5.21 12.14 -12.19
C ILE A 106 3.86 12.77 -11.81
N PRO A 107 3.14 12.19 -10.85
CA PRO A 107 1.87 12.71 -10.40
C PRO A 107 2.06 14.02 -9.64
N LYS A 108 1.21 15.00 -9.93
CA LYS A 108 1.14 16.29 -9.24
C LYS A 108 0.09 16.30 -8.13
N SER A 109 -0.75 15.27 -8.06
CA SER A 109 -1.81 15.09 -7.08
C SER A 109 -1.88 13.63 -6.63
N ILE A 110 -2.58 13.37 -5.53
CA ILE A 110 -2.84 12.00 -5.07
C ILE A 110 -3.68 11.24 -6.11
N GLU A 111 -4.66 11.88 -6.74
CA GLU A 111 -5.50 11.28 -7.78
C GLU A 111 -4.68 10.82 -8.99
N GLU A 112 -3.74 11.66 -9.43
CA GLU A 112 -2.78 11.30 -10.46
C GLU A 112 -1.87 10.17 -9.98
N ALA A 113 -1.39 10.22 -8.75
CA ALA A 113 -0.48 9.21 -8.19
C ALA A 113 -1.13 7.83 -8.09
N THR A 114 -2.41 7.80 -7.70
CA THR A 114 -3.13 6.55 -7.57
C THR A 114 -3.49 5.93 -8.92
N SER A 115 -3.36 6.65 -10.05
CA SER A 115 -3.67 6.12 -11.39
C SER A 115 -2.75 4.97 -11.84
N VAL A 116 -1.53 4.88 -11.30
CA VAL A 116 -0.59 3.79 -11.59
C VAL A 116 -0.78 2.58 -10.68
N LEU A 117 -1.76 2.64 -9.78
CA LEU A 117 -2.06 1.62 -8.79
C LEU A 117 -3.40 0.94 -9.09
N PRO A 118 -3.53 -0.36 -8.82
CA PRO A 118 -4.83 -1.01 -8.85
C PRO A 118 -5.70 -0.51 -7.70
N ARG A 119 -6.99 -0.37 -7.96
CA ARG A 119 -8.00 -0.37 -6.89
C ARG A 119 -8.13 -1.75 -6.24
N MET A 120 -8.70 -1.80 -5.04
CA MET A 120 -8.94 -3.05 -4.30
C MET A 120 -9.67 -4.12 -5.12
N ASP A 121 -10.61 -3.72 -5.99
CA ASP A 121 -11.38 -4.62 -6.86
C ASP A 121 -10.65 -5.04 -8.15
N GLN A 122 -9.51 -4.42 -8.46
CA GLN A 122 -8.73 -4.69 -9.66
C GLN A 122 -7.54 -5.63 -9.40
N ILE A 123 -7.16 -5.85 -8.15
CA ILE A 123 -5.97 -6.65 -7.78
C ILE A 123 -6.16 -8.17 -7.95
N GLY A 124 -7.40 -8.61 -8.23
CA GLY A 124 -7.74 -10.02 -8.39
C GLY A 124 -7.86 -10.80 -7.09
N ASP A 125 -7.94 -10.11 -5.95
CA ASP A 125 -8.22 -10.73 -4.64
C ASP A 125 -9.75 -10.76 -4.41
N PRO A 126 -10.36 -11.94 -4.18
CA PRO A 126 -11.81 -12.08 -4.03
C PRO A 126 -12.36 -11.44 -2.76
N ILE A 127 -11.54 -11.28 -1.71
CA ILE A 127 -11.91 -10.62 -0.46
C ILE A 127 -11.92 -9.11 -0.66
N LEU A 128 -10.85 -8.57 -1.24
CA LEU A 128 -10.70 -7.13 -1.48
C LEU A 128 -11.69 -6.62 -2.54
N SER A 129 -12.02 -7.43 -3.54
CA SER A 129 -13.05 -7.09 -4.54
C SER A 129 -14.46 -6.96 -3.96
N GLN A 130 -14.67 -7.38 -2.72
CA GLN A 130 -15.95 -7.32 -2.03
C GLN A 130 -15.94 -6.34 -0.85
N ARG A 131 -15.08 -5.31 -0.88
CA ARG A 131 -14.97 -4.31 0.18
C ARG A 131 -16.31 -3.72 0.65
N ALA A 132 -17.22 -3.47 -0.28
CA ALA A 132 -18.56 -2.93 0.02
C ALA A 132 -19.46 -3.89 0.82
N ARG A 133 -19.12 -5.19 0.88
CA ARG A 133 -19.84 -6.23 1.63
C ARG A 133 -19.18 -6.55 2.97
N TRP A 134 -18.14 -5.82 3.37
CA TRP A 134 -17.49 -6.04 4.66
C TRP A 134 -18.40 -5.51 5.76
N GLU A 135 -18.73 -6.37 6.71
CA GLU A 135 -19.56 -6.05 7.86
C GLU A 135 -18.69 -6.02 9.12
N PRO A 136 -18.87 -5.07 10.04
CA PRO A 136 -18.13 -5.06 11.30
C PRO A 136 -18.34 -6.36 12.09
N VAL A 137 -17.29 -6.84 12.74
CA VAL A 137 -17.38 -7.95 13.69
C VAL A 137 -17.55 -7.37 15.10
N GLU A 138 -18.61 -7.78 15.80
CA GLU A 138 -18.73 -7.50 17.22
C GLU A 138 -17.75 -8.38 18.02
N LEU A 139 -16.57 -7.82 18.26
CA LEU A 139 -15.63 -8.38 19.22
C LEU A 139 -16.11 -7.94 20.60
N GLY A 140 -16.86 -8.82 21.28
CA GLY A 140 -17.55 -8.52 22.54
C GLY A 140 -16.70 -7.78 23.59
N ASP A 141 -17.36 -7.24 24.61
CA ASP A 141 -16.84 -6.21 25.53
C ASP A 141 -15.43 -6.44 26.10
N SER A 142 -14.97 -7.69 26.27
CA SER A 142 -13.63 -7.98 26.78
C SER A 142 -12.49 -7.81 25.75
N LEU A 143 -12.77 -7.94 24.45
CA LEU A 143 -11.81 -7.76 23.36
C LEU A 143 -11.70 -6.29 22.92
N SER A 144 -12.78 -5.52 23.03
CA SER A 144 -12.79 -4.09 22.70
C SER A 144 -11.88 -3.25 23.59
N TYR A 145 -11.63 -3.68 24.84
CA TYR A 145 -10.61 -3.06 25.73
C TYR A 145 -9.17 -3.48 25.42
N ALA A 146 -8.96 -4.62 24.75
CA ALA A 146 -7.63 -5.15 24.44
C ALA A 146 -7.07 -4.64 23.11
N LEU A 147 -7.96 -4.20 22.21
CA LEU A 147 -7.58 -3.62 20.93
C LEU A 147 -7.29 -2.12 21.07
N ASP A 148 -6.19 -1.69 20.46
CA ASP A 148 -5.96 -0.27 20.15
C ASP A 148 -7.20 0.24 19.38
N GLN A 149 -7.78 1.37 19.80
CA GLN A 149 -8.98 1.96 19.17
C GLN A 149 -8.82 2.26 17.67
N ARG A 150 -7.61 2.09 17.14
CA ARG A 150 -7.24 2.25 15.73
C ARG A 150 -7.34 0.97 14.90
N ILE A 151 -7.76 -0.15 15.49
CA ILE A 151 -7.91 -1.44 14.79
C ILE A 151 -9.40 -1.73 14.58
N ASP A 152 -9.79 -1.90 13.32
CA ASP A 152 -11.12 -2.34 12.91
C ASP A 152 -11.08 -3.83 12.53
N ALA A 153 -12.10 -4.58 12.94
CA ALA A 153 -12.35 -5.94 12.50
C ALA A 153 -13.64 -6.00 11.68
N SER A 154 -13.57 -6.67 10.54
CA SER A 154 -14.70 -6.88 9.63
C SER A 154 -14.75 -8.32 9.17
N GLN A 155 -15.89 -8.73 8.64
CA GLN A 155 -16.11 -10.03 8.04
C GLN A 155 -16.73 -9.90 6.65
N VAL A 156 -16.50 -10.91 5.81
CA VAL A 156 -17.22 -11.09 4.56
C VAL A 156 -17.46 -12.58 4.31
N VAL A 157 -18.62 -12.92 3.74
CA VAL A 157 -18.96 -14.30 3.36
C VAL A 157 -18.91 -14.44 1.84
N ILE A 158 -18.02 -15.30 1.37
CA ILE A 158 -17.79 -15.58 -0.05
C ILE A 158 -17.91 -17.07 -0.27
N ASN A 159 -18.81 -17.48 -1.17
CA ASN A 159 -19.07 -18.89 -1.48
C ASN A 159 -19.38 -19.77 -0.24
N GLY A 160 -19.97 -19.18 0.80
CA GLY A 160 -20.30 -19.88 2.06
C GLY A 160 -19.16 -19.92 3.08
N GLU A 161 -17.97 -19.41 2.76
CA GLU A 161 -16.84 -19.31 3.69
C GLU A 161 -16.77 -17.91 4.29
N TYR A 162 -16.67 -17.83 5.63
CA TYR A 162 -16.47 -16.59 6.33
C TYR A 162 -14.99 -16.18 6.28
N GLN A 163 -14.71 -14.91 6.14
CA GLN A 163 -13.35 -14.38 6.07
C GLN A 163 -13.27 -13.23 7.07
N ILE A 164 -12.22 -13.19 7.88
CA ILE A 164 -12.00 -12.11 8.85
C ILE A 164 -10.99 -11.15 8.26
N ILE A 165 -11.29 -9.86 8.30
CA ILE A 165 -10.40 -8.79 7.89
C ILE A 165 -10.09 -7.93 9.10
N VAL A 166 -8.81 -7.65 9.32
CA VAL A 166 -8.35 -6.72 10.34
C VAL A 166 -7.64 -5.57 9.65
N THR A 167 -8.04 -4.34 9.94
CA THR A 167 -7.46 -3.13 9.36
C THR A 167 -7.04 -2.14 10.43
N ARG A 168 -6.03 -1.34 10.12
CA ARG A 168 -5.59 -0.20 10.93
C ARG A 168 -5.29 0.98 10.02
N ASN A 169 -5.84 2.15 10.36
CA ASN A 169 -5.53 3.40 9.67
C ASN A 169 -4.39 4.15 10.38
N ASP A 170 -3.51 4.79 9.60
CA ASP A 170 -2.36 5.52 10.15
C ASP A 170 -2.72 6.92 10.70
N SER A 171 -3.80 7.53 10.20
CA SER A 171 -4.29 8.83 10.67
C SER A 171 -5.81 8.94 10.59
N ASP A 172 -6.43 9.28 11.73
CA ASP A 172 -7.84 9.69 11.77
C ASP A 172 -7.98 11.08 11.14
N GLY A 173 -8.71 11.17 10.03
CA GLY A 173 -9.09 12.45 9.41
C GLY A 173 -8.32 12.87 8.14
N SER A 174 -7.41 12.04 7.61
CA SER A 174 -6.88 12.24 6.26
C SER A 174 -7.96 11.95 5.22
N THR A 175 -8.04 12.76 4.15
CA THR A 175 -8.91 12.45 2.99
C THR A 175 -8.44 11.23 2.21
N ASN A 176 -7.18 10.81 2.40
CA ASN A 176 -6.58 9.62 1.79
C ASN A 176 -5.81 8.85 2.87
N PRO A 177 -6.50 8.10 3.74
CA PRO A 177 -5.83 7.36 4.81
C PRO A 177 -4.98 6.23 4.22
N ILE A 178 -3.83 6.00 4.83
CA ILE A 178 -3.07 4.76 4.64
C ILE A 178 -3.72 3.70 5.52
N THR A 179 -4.20 2.62 4.91
CA THR A 179 -4.79 1.48 5.61
C THR A 179 -3.86 0.29 5.51
N PHE A 180 -3.42 -0.21 6.66
CA PHE A 180 -2.76 -1.49 6.78
C PHE A 180 -3.82 -2.55 7.05
N GLY A 181 -3.80 -3.65 6.31
CA GLY A 181 -4.80 -4.69 6.45
C GLY A 181 -4.25 -6.09 6.30
N ILE A 182 -4.98 -7.04 6.88
CA ILE A 182 -4.75 -8.47 6.71
C ILE A 182 -6.11 -9.17 6.69
N HIS A 183 -6.30 -10.09 5.75
CA HIS A 183 -7.43 -10.99 5.76
C HIS A 183 -7.01 -12.43 6.03
N PHE A 184 -7.92 -13.16 6.68
CA PHE A 184 -7.70 -14.49 7.22
C PHE A 184 -8.77 -15.45 6.71
N ALA A 185 -8.32 -16.56 6.12
CA ALA A 185 -9.14 -17.72 5.81
C ALA A 185 -9.59 -18.43 7.10
N PRO A 186 -10.76 -19.11 7.09
CA PRO A 186 -11.26 -19.88 8.23
C PRO A 186 -10.23 -20.83 8.84
N SER A 187 -9.42 -21.47 7.98
CA SER A 187 -8.40 -22.44 8.33
C SER A 187 -7.36 -21.93 9.33
N VAL A 188 -7.12 -20.61 9.36
CA VAL A 188 -6.22 -19.96 10.34
C VAL A 188 -6.73 -20.19 11.77
N PHE A 189 -8.04 -20.12 11.98
CA PHE A 189 -8.66 -20.17 13.30
C PHE A 189 -8.99 -21.60 13.73
N GLU A 190 -9.20 -22.52 12.77
CA GLU A 190 -9.40 -23.94 13.06
C GLU A 190 -8.20 -24.55 13.80
N ALA A 191 -6.98 -24.16 13.41
CA ALA A 191 -5.75 -24.61 14.07
C ALA A 191 -5.65 -24.11 15.53
N GLU A 192 -6.05 -22.88 15.80
CA GLU A 192 -5.97 -22.29 17.14
C GLU A 192 -7.14 -22.73 18.04
N GLY A 193 -8.32 -22.96 17.47
CA GLY A 193 -9.48 -23.52 18.18
C GLY A 193 -9.23 -24.94 18.71
N GLN A 194 -8.40 -25.74 18.03
CA GLN A 194 -7.94 -27.03 18.56
C GLN A 194 -6.97 -26.89 19.74
N ARG A 195 -6.27 -25.76 19.86
CA ARG A 195 -5.33 -25.50 20.95
C ARG A 195 -6.02 -25.05 22.23
N ILE A 196 -7.14 -24.33 22.11
CA ILE A 196 -7.95 -23.86 23.25
C ILE A 196 -8.81 -24.98 23.84
N ASN A 197 -9.16 -25.99 23.04
CA ASN A 197 -9.94 -27.15 23.46
C ASN A 197 -9.08 -28.35 23.93
N ARG A 198 -7.77 -28.16 24.16
CA ARG A 198 -6.86 -29.13 24.79
C ARG A 198 -6.44 -28.62 26.17
#